data_AF-A0A956I5W8-F1
#
_entry.id   AF-A0A956I5W8-F1
#
_cell.length_a   1.000
_cell.length_b   1.000
_cell.length_c   1.000
_cell.angle_alpha   90.00
_cell.angle_beta   90.00
_cell.angle_gamma   90.00
#
_symmetry.space_group_name_H-M   'P 1'
#
loop_
_entity.id
_entity.type
_entity.pdbx_description
1 polymer ?
#
loop_
_entity_poly.entity_id
_entity_poly.type
_entity_poly.pdbx_seq_one_letter_code
_entity_poly.pdbx_strand_id
1 'polypeptide(L)' 'MEMLNSGSPYEVAKVLRDLAVIRGEKELSFGERGLLDKARNLLVGELSIARRCKETKVQSEIEEILGLNGG' A
#
# COMPACT_ATOMS: atom_id res chain seq x y z
N MET A 1 11.36 -6.30 -7.33
CA MET A 1 10.24 -7.28 -7.37
C MET A 1 10.34 -8.35 -6.29
N GLU A 2 11.53 -8.72 -5.81
CA GLU A 2 11.69 -9.72 -4.74
C GLU A 2 11.02 -9.33 -3.41
N MET A 3 10.97 -8.03 -3.08
CA MET A 3 10.40 -7.50 -1.83
C MET A 3 8.89 -7.70 -1.65
N LEU A 4 8.12 -7.89 -2.73
CA LEU A 4 6.69 -8.25 -2.60
C LEU A 4 6.46 -9.76 -2.49
N ASN A 5 7.48 -10.56 -2.84
CA ASN A 5 7.43 -12.01 -2.80
C ASN A 5 8.14 -12.57 -1.54
N SER A 6 8.74 -11.72 -0.71
CA SER A 6 9.39 -12.10 0.54
C SER A 6 8.40 -12.48 1.65
N GLY A 7 7.14 -12.07 1.50
CA GLY A 7 6.11 -12.23 2.53
C GLY A 7 6.30 -11.33 3.76
N SER A 8 7.26 -10.39 3.74
CA SER A 8 7.50 -9.46 4.85
C SER A 8 6.59 -8.23 4.76
N PRO A 9 5.69 -7.99 5.73
CA PRO A 9 4.84 -6.80 5.73
C PRO A 9 5.63 -5.49 5.73
N TYR A 10 6.84 -5.47 6.31
CA TYR A 10 7.70 -4.29 6.31
C TYR A 10 8.22 -3.93 4.92
N GLU A 11 8.56 -4.93 4.12
CA GLU A 11 9.03 -4.71 2.75
C GLU A 11 7.89 -4.25 1.84
N VAL A 12 6.70 -4.84 2.01
CA VAL A 12 5.50 -4.41 1.31
C VAL A 12 5.14 -2.96 1.70
N ALA A 13 5.24 -2.59 2.98
CA ALA A 13 5.01 -1.22 3.45
C ALA A 13 6.00 -0.21 2.86
N LYS A 14 7.27 -0.61 2.73
CA LYS A 14 8.29 0.21 2.07
C LYS A 14 7.95 0.46 0.60
N VAL A 15 7.57 -0.59 -0.15
CA VAL A 15 7.17 -0.47 -1.56
C VAL A 15 5.93 0.43 -1.70
N LEU A 16 4.92 0.25 -0.84
CA LEU A 16 3.72 1.08 -0.85
C LEU A 16 4.04 2.56 -0.65
N ARG A 17 4.86 2.88 0.36
CA ARG A 17 5.29 4.25 0.66
C ARG A 17 6.08 4.86 -0.49
N ASP A 18 7.06 4.14 -1.01
CA ASP A 18 7.95 4.66 -2.05
C ASP A 18 7.14 4.96 -3.33
N LEU A 19 6.19 4.10 -3.70
CA LEU A 19 5.28 4.36 -4.83
C LEU A 19 4.29 5.50 -4.57
N ALA A 20 3.83 5.68 -3.33
CA ALA A 20 2.95 6.79 -2.97
C ALA A 20 3.66 8.14 -3.11
N VAL A 21 4.94 8.24 -2.72
CA VAL A 21 5.77 9.44 -2.93
C VAL A 21 5.96 9.69 -4.42
N ILE A 22 6.34 8.67 -5.18
CA ILE A 22 6.55 8.79 -6.64
C ILE A 22 5.27 9.29 -7.33
N ARG A 23 4.09 8.84 -6.89
CA ARG A 23 2.80 9.29 -7.43
C ARG A 23 2.54 10.79 -7.21
N GLY A 24 3.07 11.37 -6.13
CA GLY A 24 2.99 12.80 -5.85
C GLY A 24 3.90 13.64 -6.76
N GLU A 25 4.98 13.04 -7.27
CA GLU A 25 5.96 13.72 -8.14
C GLU A 25 5.67 13.53 -9.63
N LYS A 26 5.19 12.35 -10.03
CA LYS A 26 4.89 12.00 -11.43
C LYS A 26 3.69 11.05 -11.52
N GLU A 27 3.13 10.96 -12.72
CA GLU A 27 2.16 9.90 -13.01
C GLU A 27 2.83 8.52 -12.98
N LEU A 28 2.20 7.56 -12.31
CA LEU A 28 2.68 6.19 -12.24
C LEU A 28 2.41 5.45 -13.56
N SER A 29 3.42 4.73 -14.04
CA SER A 29 3.27 3.78 -15.16
C SER A 29 2.26 2.68 -14.82
N PHE A 30 1.77 1.98 -15.84
CA PHE A 30 0.85 0.85 -15.65
C PHE A 30 1.41 -0.20 -14.68
N GLY A 31 2.71 -0.51 -14.79
CA GLY A 31 3.40 -1.43 -13.88
C GLY A 31 3.48 -0.92 -12.45
N GLU A 32 3.83 0.35 -12.26
CA GLU A 32 3.91 0.98 -10.93
C GLU A 32 2.53 1.05 -10.26
N ARG A 33 1.46 1.34 -11.01
CA ARG A 33 0.08 1.31 -10.49
C ARG A 33 -0.32 -0.09 -10.02
N GLY A 34 -0.06 -1.12 -10.83
CA GLY A 34 -0.32 -2.50 -10.44
C GLY A 34 0.49 -2.93 -9.20
N LEU A 35 1.72 -2.43 -9.08
CA LEU A 35 2.58 -2.70 -7.93
C LEU A 35 2.05 -2.03 -6.65
N LEU A 36 1.59 -0.78 -6.76
CA LEU A 36 1.00 -0.02 -5.65
C LEU A 36 -0.26 -0.71 -5.15
N ASP A 37 -1.14 -1.12 -6.06
CA ASP A 37 -2.39 -1.81 -5.71
C ASP A 37 -2.11 -3.18 -5.08
N LYS A 38 -1.15 -3.94 -5.61
CA LYS A 38 -0.75 -5.23 -5.01
C LYS A 38 -0.20 -5.02 -3.60
N ALA A 39 0.69 -4.04 -3.40
CA ALA A 39 1.26 -3.75 -2.08
C ALA A 39 0.18 -3.33 -1.08
N ARG A 40 -0.76 -2.49 -1.50
CA ARG A 40 -1.90 -2.05 -0.70
C ARG A 40 -2.76 -3.22 -0.27
N ASN A 41 -3.20 -4.05 -1.22
CA ASN A 41 -4.10 -5.17 -0.93
C ASN A 41 -3.48 -6.18 0.04
N LEU A 42 -2.18 -6.47 -0.10
CA LEU A 42 -1.46 -7.34 0.83
C LEU A 42 -1.44 -6.76 2.25
N LEU A 43 -1.06 -5.49 2.41
CA LEU A 43 -1.01 -4.86 3.74
C LEU A 43 -2.38 -4.75 4.40
N VAL A 44 -3.39 -4.38 3.62
CA VAL A 44 -4.77 -4.26 4.10
C VAL A 44 -5.29 -5.60 4.59
N GLY A 45 -5.11 -6.67 3.81
CA GLY A 45 -5.53 -8.02 4.19
C GLY A 45 -4.84 -8.50 5.47
N GLU A 46 -3.51 -8.41 5.53
CA GLU A 46 -2.73 -8.86 6.69
C GLU A 46 -3.09 -8.08 7.97
N LEU A 47 -3.20 -6.76 7.88
CA LEU A 47 -3.55 -5.92 9.04
C LEU A 47 -5.01 -6.11 9.45
N SER A 48 -5.93 -6.30 8.51
CA SER A 48 -7.34 -6.59 8.76
C SER A 48 -7.50 -7.88 9.57
N ILE A 49 -6.78 -8.93 9.17
CA ILE A 49 -6.73 -10.22 9.87
C ILE A 49 -6.09 -10.04 11.26
N ALA A 50 -4.91 -9.44 11.33
CA ALA A 50 -4.17 -9.26 12.58
C ALA A 50 -4.93 -8.42 13.61
N ARG A 51 -5.67 -7.39 13.17
CA ARG A 51 -6.43 -6.47 14.02
C ARG A 51 -7.91 -6.84 14.19
N ARG A 52 -8.38 -7.90 13.52
CA ARG A 52 -9.81 -8.30 13.48
C ARG A 52 -10.76 -7.14 13.17
N CYS A 53 -10.39 -6.32 12.19
CA CYS A 53 -11.22 -5.21 11.72
C CYS A 53 -11.59 -5.41 10.25
N LYS A 54 -12.36 -4.48 9.68
CA LYS A 54 -12.69 -4.53 8.26
C LYS A 54 -11.54 -3.96 7.44
N GLU A 55 -11.29 -4.53 6.27
CA GLU A 55 -10.32 -4.03 5.29
C GLU A 55 -10.55 -2.55 4.97
N THR A 56 -11.80 -2.12 4.86
CA THR A 56 -12.15 -0.70 4.60
C THR A 56 -11.61 0.24 5.68
N LYS A 57 -11.59 -0.18 6.94
CA LYS A 57 -11.04 0.63 8.04
C LYS A 57 -9.53 0.76 7.90
N VAL A 58 -8.84 -0.35 7.64
CA VAL A 58 -7.38 -0.35 7.44
C VAL A 58 -6.99 0.46 6.21
N GLN A 59 -7.75 0.32 5.12
CA GLN A 59 -7.55 1.06 3.89
C GLN A 59 -7.60 2.57 4.15
N SER A 60 -8.63 3.05 4.84
CA SER A 60 -8.75 4.48 5.18
C SER A 60 -7.61 4.97 6.09
N GLU A 61 -7.19 4.16 7.07
CA GLU A 61 -6.04 4.49 7.92
C GLU A 61 -4.74 4.61 7.09
N ILE A 62 -4.50 3.70 6.15
CA ILE A 62 -3.33 3.73 5.27
C ILE A 62 -3.37 4.94 4.35
N GLU A 63 -4.52 5.26 3.78
CA GLU A 63 -4.70 6.44 2.92
C GLU A 63 -4.47 7.75 3.69
N GLU A 64 -4.92 7.81 4.95
CA GLU A 64 -4.69 8.94 5.84
C GLU A 64 -3.18 9.11 6.14
N ILE A 65 -2.50 8.03 6.52
CA ILE A 65 -1.04 8.04 6.79
C ILE A 65 -0.24 8.49 5.57
N LEU A 66 -0.63 8.04 4.37
CA LEU A 66 0.06 8.37 3.13
C LEU A 66 -0.36 9.72 2.54
N GLY A 67 -1.29 10.44 3.17
CA GLY A 67 -1.78 11.73 2.67
C GLY A 67 -2.55 11.62 1.36
N LEU A 68 -3.17 10.46 1.08
CA LEU A 68 -3.93 10.22 -0.15
C LEU A 68 -5.40 10.63 -0.05
N ASN A 69 -5.87 11.01 1.16
CA ASN A 69 -7.23 11.52 1.42
C ASN A 69 -7.44 13.00 1.04
N GLY A 70 -6.61 13.55 0.15
CA GLY A 70 -6.73 14.91 -0.36
C GLY A 70 -6.99 14.93 -1.87
N GLY A 71 -8.26 14.87 -2.25
CA GLY A 71 -8.79 15.10 -3.59
C GLY A 71 -10.18 15.72 -3.49
#